data_AF-A0AAV0P2C1-F1
#
_entry.id   AF-A0AAV0P2C1-F1
#
_cell.length_a   1.000
_cell.length_b   1.000
_cell.length_c   1.000
_cell.angle_alpha   90.00
_cell.angle_beta   90.00
_cell.angle_gamma   90.00
#
_symmetry.space_group_name_H-M   'P 1'
#
loop_
_entity.id
_entity.type
_entity.pdbx_description
1 polymer ?
#
loop_
_entity_poly.entity_id
_entity_poly.type
_entity_poly.pdbx_seq_one_letter_code
_entity_poly.pdbx_strand_id
1 'polypeptide(L)'
;CIRHWLANFQHKFGKKKDIKNQLWNAAVAHQPKKYEQKMKTIRQTHRAGAVWAEGQELPMWTFHMDNGARWGIATTNHGESINNVYKGLRAMPVSVIVEMSYWKVNEWRVARLQQAIGRELQGHSIAHDVFAQMQKNDEKSSKHKVVLFDRSE
;
A
#
# COMPACT_ATOMS: atom_id res chain seq x y z
N CYS A 1 1.53 -7.05 -8.91
CA CYS A 1 0.86 -6.17 -7.92
C CYS A 1 -0.56 -6.66 -7.66
N ILE A 2 -1.09 -6.41 -6.45
CA ILE A 2 -2.43 -6.86 -6.05
C ILE A 2 -3.52 -6.32 -6.99
N ARG A 3 -3.33 -5.12 -7.56
CA ARG A 3 -4.27 -4.56 -8.54
C ARG A 3 -4.41 -5.45 -9.79
N HIS A 4 -3.30 -5.91 -10.37
CA HIS A 4 -3.34 -6.80 -11.54
C HIS A 4 -3.90 -8.17 -11.19
N TRP A 5 -3.52 -8.72 -10.02
CA TRP A 5 -4.08 -9.98 -9.54
C TRP A 5 -5.61 -9.90 -9.39
N LEU A 6 -6.14 -8.81 -8.82
CA LEU A 6 -7.58 -8.58 -8.76
C LEU A 6 -8.21 -8.31 -10.13
N ALA A 7 -7.49 -7.67 -11.06
CA ALA A 7 -7.99 -7.50 -12.42
C ALA A 7 -8.17 -8.85 -13.12
N ASN A 8 -7.21 -9.76 -12.97
CA ASN A 8 -7.31 -11.14 -13.47
C ASN A 8 -8.49 -11.89 -12.84
N PHE A 9 -8.71 -11.72 -11.53
CA PHE A 9 -9.89 -12.24 -10.87
C PHE A 9 -11.19 -11.72 -11.50
N GLN A 10 -11.30 -10.40 -11.70
CA GLN A 10 -12.49 -9.78 -12.29
C GLN A 10 -12.71 -10.18 -13.76
N HIS A 11 -11.64 -10.47 -14.50
CA HIS A 11 -11.73 -11.01 -15.85
C HIS A 11 -12.36 -12.41 -15.85
N LYS A 12 -12.02 -13.25 -14.87
CA LYS A 12 -12.52 -14.63 -14.77
C LYS A 12 -13.93 -14.74 -14.16
N PHE A 13 -14.23 -13.96 -13.13
CA PHE A 13 -15.47 -14.09 -12.34
C PHE A 13 -16.44 -12.91 -12.49
N GLY A 14 -16.13 -11.96 -13.37
CA GLY A 14 -16.91 -10.75 -13.59
C GLY A 14 -16.61 -9.64 -12.57
N LYS A 15 -17.12 -8.42 -12.86
CA LYS A 15 -16.87 -7.22 -12.06
C LYS A 15 -17.75 -7.17 -10.81
N LYS A 16 -17.51 -8.05 -9.84
CA LYS A 16 -18.18 -8.03 -8.53
C LYS A 16 -17.34 -7.26 -7.50
N LYS A 17 -17.83 -6.09 -7.05
CA LYS A 17 -17.10 -5.22 -6.12
C LYS A 17 -16.87 -5.85 -4.74
N ASP A 18 -17.85 -6.57 -4.21
CA ASP A 18 -17.80 -7.12 -2.85
C ASP A 18 -16.65 -8.14 -2.69
N ILE A 19 -16.64 -9.20 -3.49
CA ILE A 19 -15.58 -10.21 -3.48
C ILE A 19 -14.19 -9.62 -3.78
N LYS A 20 -14.10 -8.64 -4.69
CA LYS A 20 -12.84 -7.93 -4.97
C LYS A 20 -12.31 -7.24 -3.73
N ASN A 21 -13.18 -6.56 -2.97
CA ASN A 21 -12.80 -5.89 -1.73
C ASN A 21 -12.41 -6.89 -0.64
N GLN A 22 -13.12 -8.02 -0.54
CA GLN A 22 -12.76 -9.10 0.38
C GLN A 22 -11.36 -9.67 0.06
N LEU A 23 -11.09 -9.96 -1.21
CA LEU A 23 -9.78 -10.44 -1.68
C LEU A 23 -8.67 -9.40 -1.48
N TRP A 24 -8.94 -8.12 -1.76
CA TRP A 24 -8.00 -7.03 -1.44
C TRP A 24 -7.66 -7.03 0.05
N ASN A 25 -8.68 -7.10 0.90
CA ASN A 25 -8.55 -7.09 2.34
C ASN A 25 -7.75 -8.29 2.87
N ALA A 26 -7.88 -9.46 2.24
CA ALA A 26 -7.09 -10.64 2.57
C ALA A 26 -5.62 -10.46 2.11
N ALA A 27 -5.43 -10.01 0.87
CA ALA A 27 -4.12 -9.77 0.27
C ALA A 27 -3.25 -8.79 1.08
N VAL A 28 -3.83 -7.69 1.58
CA VAL A 28 -3.10 -6.66 2.35
C VAL A 28 -2.99 -6.97 3.85
N ALA A 29 -3.43 -8.14 4.31
CA ALA A 29 -3.27 -8.53 5.70
C ALA A 29 -1.80 -8.86 6.01
N HIS A 30 -1.22 -8.15 6.97
CA HIS A 30 0.17 -8.36 7.42
C HIS A 30 0.35 -9.54 8.37
N GLN A 31 -0.72 -10.09 8.93
CA GLN A 31 -0.68 -11.18 9.90
C GLN A 31 -1.31 -12.44 9.31
N PRO A 32 -0.67 -13.61 9.38
CA PRO A 32 -1.23 -14.87 8.87
C PRO A 32 -2.62 -15.17 9.43
N LYS A 33 -2.83 -14.92 10.74
CA LYS A 33 -4.13 -15.10 11.40
C LYS A 33 -5.24 -14.24 10.79
N LYS A 34 -4.95 -12.97 10.45
CA LYS A 34 -5.91 -12.05 9.85
C LYS A 34 -6.20 -12.40 8.40
N TYR A 35 -5.18 -12.84 7.67
CA TYR A 35 -5.34 -13.38 6.32
C TYR A 35 -6.31 -14.57 6.34
N GLU A 36 -6.06 -15.55 7.21
CA GLU A 36 -6.85 -16.78 7.28
C GLU A 36 -8.31 -16.51 7.70
N GLN A 37 -8.54 -15.59 8.65
CA GLN A 37 -9.90 -15.16 9.00
C GLN A 37 -10.67 -14.60 7.80
N LYS A 38 -10.03 -13.77 6.97
CA LYS A 38 -10.65 -13.19 5.79
C LYS A 38 -10.88 -14.23 4.70
N MET A 39 -9.92 -15.12 4.48
CA MET A 39 -10.06 -16.23 3.53
C MET A 39 -11.16 -17.19 3.94
N LYS A 40 -11.34 -17.46 5.24
CA LYS A 40 -12.47 -18.26 5.75
C LYS A 40 -13.81 -17.66 5.34
N THR A 41 -13.98 -16.34 5.48
CA THR A 41 -15.19 -15.65 4.99
C THR A 41 -15.35 -15.81 3.48
N ILE A 42 -14.28 -15.63 2.70
CA ILE A 42 -14.32 -15.76 1.24
C ILE A 42 -14.66 -17.19 0.79
N ARG A 43 -14.17 -18.22 1.48
CA ARG A 43 -14.52 -19.63 1.23
C ARG A 43 -16.01 -19.89 1.45
N GLN A 44 -16.63 -19.21 2.42
CA GLN A 44 -18.05 -19.32 2.72
C GLN A 44 -18.92 -18.54 1.73
N THR A 45 -18.52 -17.31 1.36
CA THR A 45 -19.31 -16.42 0.49
C THR A 45 -19.10 -16.68 -1.00
N HIS A 46 -17.91 -17.13 -1.41
CA HIS A 46 -17.53 -17.28 -2.81
C HIS A 46 -16.45 -18.37 -3.01
N ARG A 47 -16.85 -19.64 -2.80
CA ARG A 47 -15.96 -20.81 -2.87
C ARG A 47 -15.08 -20.88 -4.12
N ALA A 48 -15.65 -20.68 -5.30
CA ALA A 48 -14.88 -20.74 -6.57
C ALA A 48 -13.78 -19.67 -6.64
N GLY A 49 -14.00 -18.53 -5.98
CA GLY A 49 -13.03 -17.44 -5.93
C GLY A 49 -11.93 -17.70 -4.92
N ALA A 50 -12.26 -18.32 -3.77
CA ALA A 50 -11.27 -18.79 -2.80
C ALA A 50 -10.33 -19.82 -3.44
N VAL A 51 -10.89 -20.84 -4.10
CA VAL A 51 -10.11 -21.89 -4.78
C VAL A 51 -9.18 -21.29 -5.85
N TRP A 52 -9.68 -20.31 -6.61
CA TRP A 52 -8.84 -19.62 -7.60
C TRP A 52 -7.70 -18.85 -6.95
N ALA A 53 -7.97 -18.12 -5.87
CA ALA A 53 -6.97 -17.32 -5.15
C ALA A 53 -5.88 -18.21 -4.54
N GLU A 54 -6.28 -19.31 -3.90
CA GLU A 54 -5.39 -20.29 -3.24
C GLU A 54 -4.59 -21.12 -4.26
N GLY A 55 -5.07 -21.24 -5.49
CA GLY A 55 -4.33 -21.85 -6.59
C GLY A 55 -3.22 -20.97 -7.18
N GLN A 56 -3.04 -19.74 -6.70
CA GLN A 56 -1.93 -18.85 -7.09
C GLN A 56 -0.84 -18.88 -6.02
N GLU A 57 0.41 -18.62 -6.41
CA GLU A 57 1.53 -18.54 -5.47
C GLU A 57 1.30 -17.45 -4.40
N LEU A 58 1.18 -17.87 -3.14
CA LEU A 58 0.82 -17.01 -2.03
C LEU A 58 1.72 -15.77 -1.85
N PRO A 59 3.06 -15.86 -1.97
CA PRO A 59 3.95 -14.71 -1.86
C PRO A 59 3.71 -13.62 -2.92
N MET A 60 3.14 -13.98 -4.07
CA MET A 60 2.97 -13.05 -5.20
C MET A 60 1.81 -12.07 -5.01
N TRP A 61 0.88 -12.37 -4.09
CA TRP A 61 -0.33 -11.58 -3.89
C TRP A 61 -0.70 -11.33 -2.43
N THR A 62 0.07 -11.82 -1.44
CA THR A 62 -0.19 -11.58 -0.02
C THR A 62 0.96 -10.88 0.69
N PHE A 63 0.67 -9.89 1.54
CA PHE A 63 1.69 -9.14 2.29
C PHE A 63 2.35 -9.95 3.41
N HIS A 64 1.61 -10.84 4.07
CA HIS A 64 2.20 -11.62 5.16
C HIS A 64 3.24 -12.67 4.70
N MET A 65 3.30 -12.98 3.40
CA MET A 65 4.24 -13.97 2.83
C MET A 65 5.18 -13.39 1.77
N ASP A 66 5.13 -12.09 1.51
CA ASP A 66 5.96 -11.48 0.45
C ASP A 66 7.43 -11.34 0.85
N ASN A 67 7.82 -11.71 2.08
CA ASN A 67 9.18 -11.60 2.62
C ASN A 67 9.81 -10.21 2.40
N GLY A 68 9.01 -9.15 2.39
CA GLY A 68 9.49 -7.78 2.15
C GLY A 68 9.76 -7.46 0.67
N ALA A 69 9.49 -8.38 -0.25
CA ALA A 69 9.59 -8.14 -1.69
C ALA A 69 8.52 -7.17 -2.21
N ARG A 70 7.50 -6.86 -1.41
CA ARG A 70 6.50 -5.81 -1.70
C ARG A 70 5.74 -6.05 -3.02
N TRP A 71 5.60 -7.31 -3.44
CA TRP A 71 4.95 -7.69 -4.72
C TRP A 71 3.54 -7.11 -4.88
N GLY A 72 2.84 -6.93 -3.75
CA GLY A 72 1.50 -6.37 -3.73
C GLY A 72 1.42 -4.85 -3.73
N ILE A 73 2.53 -4.15 -3.46
CA ILE A 73 2.55 -2.69 -3.43
C ILE A 73 2.34 -2.15 -4.85
N ALA A 74 1.25 -1.42 -5.02
CA ALA A 74 1.00 -0.65 -6.22
C ALA A 74 1.64 0.74 -6.09
N THR A 75 2.96 0.83 -6.25
CA THR A 75 3.66 2.12 -6.39
C THR A 75 3.48 2.67 -7.81
N THR A 76 2.23 2.89 -8.24
CA THR A 76 1.97 3.73 -9.42
C THR A 76 2.25 5.20 -9.15
N ASN A 77 2.50 5.58 -7.89
CA ASN A 77 2.51 6.97 -7.43
C ASN A 77 3.53 7.85 -8.17
N HIS A 78 4.74 7.38 -8.49
CA HIS A 78 5.72 8.26 -9.13
C HIS A 78 5.31 8.65 -10.55
N GLY A 79 4.95 7.68 -11.40
CA GLY A 79 4.48 7.94 -12.76
C GLY A 79 3.13 8.66 -12.81
N GLU A 80 2.18 8.27 -11.95
CA GLU A 80 0.86 8.93 -11.88
C GLU A 80 0.94 10.36 -11.32
N SER A 81 1.78 10.61 -10.31
CA SER A 81 2.00 11.94 -9.74
C SER A 81 2.60 12.87 -10.77
N ILE A 82 3.65 12.42 -11.47
CA ILE A 82 4.28 13.17 -12.57
C ILE A 82 3.26 13.40 -13.70
N ASN A 83 2.47 12.39 -14.07
CA ASN A 83 1.45 12.51 -15.10
C ASN A 83 0.31 13.48 -14.71
N ASN A 84 0.01 13.61 -13.42
CA ASN A 84 -0.93 14.60 -12.90
C ASN A 84 -0.36 16.02 -12.99
N VAL A 85 0.93 16.21 -12.66
CA VAL A 85 1.63 17.49 -12.90
C VAL A 85 1.57 17.88 -14.37
N TYR A 86 1.79 16.92 -15.27
CA TYR A 86 1.78 17.17 -16.71
C TYR A 86 0.40 17.26 -17.33
N LYS A 87 -0.68 16.99 -16.61
CA LYS A 87 -2.03 16.96 -17.17
C LYS A 87 -2.40 18.27 -17.89
N GLY A 88 -1.94 19.42 -17.37
CA GLY A 88 -2.12 20.74 -17.99
C GLY A 88 -1.05 21.12 -19.02
N LEU A 89 0.05 20.38 -19.11
CA LEU A 89 1.19 20.69 -19.99
C LEU A 89 1.25 19.78 -21.24
N ARG A 90 0.34 18.80 -21.38
CA ARG A 90 0.38 17.81 -22.47
C ARG A 90 0.25 18.41 -23.88
N ALA A 91 -0.37 19.58 -23.99
CA ALA A 91 -0.53 20.29 -25.27
C ALA A 91 0.66 21.22 -25.59
N MET A 92 1.64 21.33 -24.69
CA MET A 92 2.79 22.21 -24.86
C MET A 92 3.94 21.50 -25.61
N PRO A 93 4.85 22.26 -26.23
CA PRO A 93 6.07 21.69 -26.78
C PRO A 93 6.89 20.95 -25.73
N VAL A 94 7.64 19.92 -26.15
CA VAL A 94 8.51 19.13 -25.27
C VAL A 94 9.48 20.00 -24.48
N SER A 95 10.03 21.05 -25.09
CA SER A 95 10.92 22.01 -24.43
C SER A 95 10.28 22.69 -23.21
N VAL A 96 9.02 23.14 -23.34
CA VAL A 96 8.28 23.76 -22.24
C VAL A 96 7.97 22.75 -21.15
N ILE A 97 7.63 21.50 -21.51
CA ILE A 97 7.40 20.44 -20.53
C ILE A 97 8.67 20.18 -19.71
N VAL A 98 9.83 20.09 -20.36
CA VAL A 98 11.13 19.88 -19.69
C VAL A 98 11.46 21.06 -18.77
N GLU A 99 11.30 22.29 -19.24
CA GLU A 99 11.56 23.50 -18.46
C GLU A 99 10.65 23.58 -17.21
N MET A 100 9.35 23.40 -17.39
CA MET A 100 8.39 23.42 -16.27
C MET A 100 8.65 22.29 -15.27
N SER A 101 9.10 21.13 -15.76
CA SER A 101 9.50 20.01 -14.89
C SER A 101 10.68 20.39 -14.00
N TYR A 102 11.71 21.01 -14.58
CA TYR A 102 12.89 21.45 -13.86
C TYR A 102 12.51 22.41 -12.73
N TRP A 103 11.75 23.46 -13.05
CA TRP A 103 11.31 24.45 -12.06
C TRP A 103 10.48 23.81 -10.95
N LYS A 104 9.53 22.94 -11.30
CA LYS A 104 8.65 22.30 -10.31
C LYS A 104 9.41 21.35 -9.39
N VAL A 105 10.35 20.57 -9.93
CA VAL A 105 11.19 19.68 -9.12
C VAL A 105 12.09 20.49 -8.20
N ASN A 106 12.65 21.60 -8.68
CA ASN A 106 13.48 22.48 -7.85
C ASN A 106 12.68 23.13 -6.71
N GLU A 107 11.48 23.64 -7.00
CA GLU A 107 10.53 24.17 -5.99
C GLU A 107 10.27 23.12 -4.91
N TRP A 108 9.93 21.88 -5.29
CA TRP A 108 9.70 20.78 -4.35
C TRP A 108 10.93 20.41 -3.54
N ARG A 109 12.12 20.41 -4.16
CA ARG A 109 13.37 20.15 -3.47
C ARG A 109 13.63 21.19 -2.39
N VAL A 110 13.49 22.48 -2.73
CA VAL A 110 13.69 23.59 -1.79
C VAL A 110 12.69 23.50 -0.63
N ALA A 111 11.40 23.31 -0.93
CA ALA A 111 10.36 23.20 0.09
C ALA A 111 10.62 22.01 1.05
N ARG A 112 10.98 20.84 0.52
CA ARG A 112 11.30 19.65 1.34
C ARG A 112 12.57 19.84 2.16
N LEU A 113 13.58 20.51 1.61
CA LEU A 113 14.81 20.81 2.33
C LEU A 113 14.55 21.77 3.50
N GLN A 114 13.75 22.82 3.29
CA GLN A 114 13.35 23.74 4.36
C GLN A 114 12.58 23.02 5.48
N GLN A 115 11.67 22.10 5.12
CA GLN A 115 10.98 21.27 6.10
C GLN A 115 11.94 20.36 6.87
N ALA A 116 12.91 19.74 6.19
CA ALA A 116 13.90 18.88 6.82
C ALA A 116 14.80 19.66 7.80
N ILE A 117 15.31 20.82 7.38
CA ILE A 117 16.11 21.72 8.23
C ILE A 117 15.28 22.18 9.44
N GLY A 118 14.04 22.62 9.23
CA GLY A 118 13.16 23.02 10.34
C GLY A 118 12.91 21.88 11.32
N ARG A 119 12.85 20.64 10.83
CA ARG A 119 12.68 19.44 11.65
C ARG A 119 13.94 19.10 12.45
N GLU A 120 15.10 19.22 11.82
CA GLU A 120 16.41 19.04 12.46
C GLU A 120 16.65 20.09 13.55
N LEU A 121 16.31 21.36 13.30
CA LEU A 121 16.38 22.44 14.30
C LEU A 121 15.45 22.21 15.50
N GLN A 122 14.34 21.49 15.31
CA GLN A 122 13.46 21.03 16.40
C GLN A 122 14.01 19.80 17.13
N GLY A 123 15.18 19.29 16.77
CA GLY A 123 15.81 18.11 17.38
C GLY A 123 15.25 16.78 16.87
N HIS A 124 14.49 16.77 15.78
CA HIS A 124 13.91 15.55 15.23
C HIS A 124 14.72 15.03 14.04
N SER A 125 15.17 13.77 14.13
CA SER A 125 15.95 13.09 13.07
C SER A 125 15.09 12.45 11.96
N ILE A 126 13.77 12.45 12.13
CA ILE A 126 12.83 11.81 11.19
C ILE A 126 11.75 12.78 10.72
N ALA A 127 11.31 12.56 9.48
CA ALA A 127 10.27 13.36 8.83
C ALA A 127 8.97 13.37 9.65
N HIS A 128 8.24 14.49 9.57
CA HIS A 128 7.03 14.72 10.34
C HIS A 128 5.99 13.59 10.17
N ASP A 129 5.72 13.17 8.93
CA ASP A 129 4.70 12.15 8.66
C ASP A 129 5.05 10.78 9.24
N VAL A 130 6.34 10.42 9.22
CA VAL A 130 6.84 9.17 9.81
C VAL A 130 6.67 9.23 11.32
N PHE A 131 7.07 10.34 11.95
CA PHE A 131 6.92 10.55 13.37
C PHE A 131 5.45 10.50 13.81
N ALA A 132 4.56 11.19 13.10
CA ALA A 132 3.12 11.17 13.37
C ALA A 132 2.54 9.75 13.25
N GLN A 133 3.01 8.95 12.28
CA GLN A 133 2.58 7.56 12.15
C GLN A 133 3.12 6.68 13.29
N MET A 134 4.34 6.92 13.75
CA MET A 134 4.91 6.24 14.91
C MET A 134 4.10 6.53 16.17
N GLN A 135 3.76 7.80 16.44
CA GLN A 135 2.92 8.18 17.58
C GLN A 135 1.56 7.47 17.55
N LYS A 136 0.88 7.45 16.39
CA LYS A 136 -0.38 6.71 16.23
C LYS A 136 -0.24 5.21 16.49
N ASN A 137 0.90 4.63 16.12
CA ASN A 137 1.16 3.21 16.37
C ASN A 137 1.41 2.94 17.86
N ASP A 138 2.10 3.84 18.56
CA ASP A 138 2.34 3.77 20.01
C ASP A 138 1.05 3.92 20.81
N GLU A 139 0.21 4.91 20.49
CA GLU A 139 -1.11 5.07 21.10
C GLU A 139 -2.01 3.85 20.91
N LYS A 140 -1.81 3.12 19.81
CA LYS A 140 -2.54 1.89 19.53
C LYS A 140 -1.95 0.70 20.27
N SER A 141 -0.62 0.63 20.42
CA SER A 141 0.06 -0.45 21.12
C SER A 141 -0.23 -0.42 22.61
N SER A 142 -0.31 0.78 23.21
CA SER A 142 -0.62 0.97 24.63
C SER A 142 -1.98 0.40 25.06
N LYS A 143 -2.90 0.20 24.11
CA LYS A 143 -4.22 -0.40 24.33
C LYS A 143 -4.24 -1.93 24.23
N HIS A 144 -3.10 -2.55 23.92
CA HIS A 144 -2.99 -4.00 23.80
C HIS A 144 -2.21 -4.58 24.99
N LYS A 145 -2.70 -5.70 25.54
CA LYS A 145 -2.00 -6.50 26.55
C LYS A 145 -1.49 -7.77 25.91
N VAL A 146 -0.20 -8.06 26.06
CA VAL A 146 0.35 -9.37 25.71
C VAL A 146 0.03 -10.33 26.85
N VAL A 147 -0.69 -11.41 26.54
CA VAL A 147 -0.94 -12.51 27.48
C VAL A 147 -0.12 -13.69 26.99
N LEU A 148 0.76 -14.19 27.86
CA LEU A 148 1.45 -15.45 27.63
C LEU A 148 0.40 -16.56 27.66
N PHE A 149 0.24 -17.26 26.55
CA PHE A 149 -0.64 -18.41 26.44
C PHE A 149 0.26 -19.64 26.36
N ASP A 150 0.41 -20.34 27.47
CA ASP A 150 0.98 -21.68 27.48
C ASP A 150 -0.14 -22.69 27.16
N ARG A 151 0.18 -23.71 26.37
CA ARG A 151 -0.74 -24.79 25.95
C ARG A 151 -0.55 -26.07 26.77
N SER A 152 0.18 -26.00 27.87
CA SER A 152 0.46 -27.13 28.76
C SER A 152 -0.69 -27.38 29.76
N GLU A 153 -1.86 -27.76 29.25
CA GLU A 153 -2.86 -28.61 29.94
C GLU A 153 -3.55 -29.53 28.92
#